data_AF-B1VWX5-F1
#
_entry.id   AF-B1VWX5-F1
#
_cell.length_a   1.000
_cell.length_b   1.000
_cell.length_c   1.000
_cell.angle_alpha   90.00
_cell.angle_beta   90.00
_cell.angle_gamma   90.00
#
_symmetry.space_group_name_H-M   'P 1'
#
loop_
_entity.id
_entity.type
_entity.pdbx_description
1 polymer ?
#
loop_
_entity_poly.entity_id
_entity_poly.type
_entity_poly.pdbx_seq_one_letter_code
_entity_poly.pdbx_strand_id
1 'polypeptide(L)'
;MGAKVFDRTAESTGPALPAGPGAPGGRGTSAGPGASGGPTRPRARRLLVRLLVLPLLAGSVPLLAAPATAQAASGCSGRPAKTVEFSTGELRVYKSRAQACAVTVAKKPGKRRTMSVTLQARGGRAVTDKGSYTKMAGPVTVSALNRCVRATGAIGKKSASTGWILC
;
A
#
# COMPACT_ATOMS: atom_id res chain seq x y z
N MET A 1 -2.58 -37.83 15.48
CA MET A 1 -1.88 -36.83 16.32
C MET A 1 -0.56 -36.51 15.61
N GLY A 2 -0.48 -35.40 14.86
CA GLY A 2 0.71 -35.08 14.05
C GLY A 2 1.14 -33.63 14.31
N ALA A 3 1.96 -33.44 15.35
CA ALA A 3 2.58 -32.15 15.62
C ALA A 3 3.62 -31.88 14.52
N LYS A 4 3.28 -31.05 13.54
CA LYS A 4 4.30 -30.47 12.65
C LYS A 4 5.14 -29.50 13.48
N VAL A 5 6.26 -30.03 13.95
CA VAL A 5 7.44 -29.29 14.42
C VAL A 5 7.78 -28.25 13.36
N PHE A 6 7.51 -26.98 13.67
CA PHE A 6 8.05 -25.86 12.90
C PHE A 6 9.41 -25.54 13.49
N ASP A 7 10.41 -25.76 12.65
CA ASP A 7 11.82 -25.48 12.85
C ASP A 7 12.02 -24.11 13.54
N ARG A 8 12.61 -24.15 14.74
CA ARG A 8 13.18 -22.99 15.41
C ARG A 8 14.49 -22.66 14.71
N THR A 9 14.43 -21.94 13.61
CA THR A 9 15.63 -21.24 13.14
C THR A 9 15.79 -19.98 14.00
N ALA A 10 16.84 -20.00 14.81
CA ALA A 10 17.42 -18.87 15.50
C ALA A 10 17.94 -17.80 14.51
N GLU A 11 18.49 -16.72 15.06
CA GLU A 11 19.13 -15.56 14.41
C GLU A 11 18.18 -14.43 13.93
N SER A 12 18.46 -13.15 14.17
CA SER A 12 19.64 -12.51 14.76
C SER A 12 19.25 -11.16 15.38
N THR A 13 19.86 -10.90 16.53
CA THR A 13 20.16 -9.62 17.17
C THR A 13 20.19 -8.39 16.24
N GLY A 14 19.59 -7.28 16.71
CA GLY A 14 19.79 -5.95 16.14
C GLY A 14 18.94 -4.88 16.84
N PRO A 15 19.53 -3.85 17.49
CA PRO A 15 18.86 -3.06 18.55
C PRO A 15 18.24 -1.72 18.11
N ALA A 16 17.42 -1.19 19.02
CA ALA A 16 17.27 0.21 19.46
C ALA A 16 17.25 1.39 18.45
N LEU A 17 16.07 2.03 18.39
CA LEU A 17 15.82 3.50 18.55
C LEU A 17 16.46 4.48 17.52
N PRO A 18 16.11 5.80 17.46
CA PRO A 18 15.24 6.59 18.33
C PRO A 18 14.16 7.46 17.64
N ALA A 19 13.40 8.12 18.53
CA ALA A 19 12.50 9.24 18.31
C ALA A 19 13.10 10.42 17.52
N GLY A 20 12.24 11.20 16.89
CA GLY A 20 12.55 12.52 16.34
C GLY A 20 11.36 13.47 16.51
N PRO A 21 11.48 14.54 17.30
CA PRO A 21 10.49 15.62 17.44
C PRO A 21 10.71 16.71 16.39
N GLY A 22 9.71 17.54 16.12
CA GLY A 22 9.92 18.73 15.28
C GLY A 22 8.65 19.48 14.89
N ALA A 23 8.16 20.33 15.80
CA ALA A 23 7.61 21.63 15.41
C ALA A 23 8.81 22.59 15.18
N PRO A 24 8.71 23.62 14.32
CA PRO A 24 8.15 24.89 14.78
C PRO A 24 7.35 25.67 13.70
N GLY A 25 6.63 26.70 14.16
CA GLY A 25 5.82 27.61 13.35
C GLY A 25 6.58 28.66 12.56
N GLY A 26 5.82 29.54 11.90
CA GLY A 26 6.35 30.71 11.19
C GLY A 26 5.23 31.64 10.75
N ARG A 27 5.01 32.72 11.51
CA ARG A 27 4.32 33.94 11.08
C ARG A 27 5.16 34.62 9.99
N GLY A 28 4.50 35.22 9.01
CA GLY A 28 5.19 36.02 7.98
C GLY A 28 4.20 36.88 7.21
N THR A 29 4.01 38.09 7.72
CA THR A 29 3.26 39.21 7.16
C THR A 29 3.89 39.73 5.86
N SER A 30 3.07 40.44 5.09
CA SER A 30 3.38 41.73 4.44
C SER A 30 3.56 41.81 2.92
N ALA A 31 2.96 42.90 2.44
CA ALA A 31 3.43 43.82 1.39
C ALA A 31 3.10 43.48 -0.07
N GLY A 32 2.12 44.23 -0.59
CA GLY A 32 2.08 44.59 -2.01
C GLY A 32 3.23 45.52 -2.40
N PRO A 33 3.34 45.83 -3.69
CA PRO A 33 3.14 47.22 -4.09
C PRO A 33 2.30 47.35 -5.38
N GLY A 34 1.65 48.50 -5.51
CA GLY A 34 1.01 48.93 -6.74
C GLY A 34 2.00 49.45 -7.79
N ALA A 35 1.57 49.42 -9.04
CA ALA A 35 1.99 50.27 -10.15
C ALA A 35 0.89 50.15 -11.22
N SER A 36 0.02 51.14 -11.44
CA SER A 36 0.23 52.38 -12.22
C SER A 36 0.82 52.16 -13.62
N GLY A 37 -0.04 52.28 -14.64
CA GLY A 37 0.34 52.36 -16.06
C GLY A 37 -0.89 52.29 -16.97
N GLY A 38 -1.21 53.40 -17.64
CA GLY A 38 -2.50 53.67 -18.28
C GLY A 38 -2.72 53.12 -19.70
N PRO A 39 -3.83 53.51 -20.36
CA PRO A 39 -4.26 52.97 -21.63
C PRO A 39 -3.89 53.88 -22.81
N THR A 40 -3.35 53.33 -23.90
CA THR A 40 -3.36 54.04 -25.19
C THR A 40 -3.36 53.07 -26.36
N ARG A 41 -4.52 52.94 -26.98
CA ARG A 41 -4.72 52.34 -28.30
C ARG A 41 -4.30 53.36 -29.38
N PRO A 42 -3.68 52.88 -30.47
CA PRO A 42 -4.00 53.39 -31.80
C PRO A 42 -4.45 52.23 -32.70
N ARG A 43 -5.72 52.22 -33.11
CA ARG A 43 -6.20 52.70 -34.42
C ARG A 43 -5.65 51.92 -35.62
N ALA A 44 -6.48 50.97 -36.05
CA ALA A 44 -6.99 50.82 -37.42
C ALA A 44 -5.97 50.71 -38.57
N ARG A 45 -5.93 49.54 -39.20
CA ARG A 45 -6.43 49.38 -40.58
C ARG A 45 -6.41 47.92 -40.99
N ARG A 46 -7.59 47.47 -41.44
CA ARG A 46 -7.81 46.60 -42.61
C ARG A 46 -6.96 45.33 -42.67
N LEU A 47 -7.60 44.20 -42.38
CA LEU A 47 -7.69 43.06 -43.30
C LEU A 47 -8.75 42.09 -42.75
N LEU A 48 -10.02 42.48 -42.94
CA LEU A 48 -11.06 41.49 -43.21
C LEU A 48 -10.67 40.85 -44.54
N VAL A 49 -10.26 39.58 -44.53
CA VAL A 49 -10.55 38.56 -45.57
C VAL A 49 -9.85 37.27 -45.17
N ARG A 50 -10.60 36.17 -45.29
CA ARG A 50 -10.27 34.76 -45.02
C ARG A 50 -10.56 34.24 -43.61
N LEU A 51 -11.86 34.15 -43.37
CA LEU A 51 -12.51 32.92 -42.92
C LEU A 51 -11.70 31.65 -43.28
N LEU A 52 -11.71 30.70 -42.33
CA LEU A 52 -11.67 29.24 -42.51
C LEU A 52 -10.32 28.54 -42.35
N VAL A 53 -9.81 28.42 -41.11
CA VAL A 53 -9.06 27.22 -40.65
C VAL A 53 -9.34 26.95 -39.16
N LEU A 54 -10.30 26.06 -38.90
CA LEU A 54 -10.42 25.10 -37.77
C LEU A 54 -10.17 25.56 -36.31
N PRO A 55 -11.19 25.62 -35.43
CA PRO A 55 -10.98 25.47 -34.00
C PRO A 55 -10.89 23.96 -33.69
N LEU A 56 -9.72 23.36 -33.88
CA LEU A 56 -9.46 21.94 -33.56
C LEU A 56 -8.34 21.83 -32.54
N LEU A 57 -8.59 22.34 -31.33
CA LEU A 57 -7.87 21.97 -30.12
C LEU A 57 -8.87 21.72 -28.99
N ALA A 58 -9.97 21.04 -29.35
CA ALA A 58 -10.74 20.28 -28.40
C ALA A 58 -9.88 19.09 -27.93
N GLY A 59 -9.58 19.09 -26.64
CA GLY A 59 -9.48 17.86 -25.86
C GLY A 59 -8.26 16.97 -26.10
N SER A 60 -7.33 17.01 -25.15
CA SER A 60 -6.91 15.80 -24.45
C SER A 60 -6.08 16.20 -23.24
N VAL A 61 -6.75 16.49 -22.12
CA VAL A 61 -6.09 16.40 -20.82
C VAL A 61 -5.97 14.89 -20.56
N PRO A 62 -4.77 14.29 -20.52
CA PRO A 62 -4.67 12.91 -20.09
C PRO A 62 -5.06 12.88 -18.61
N LEU A 63 -6.29 12.47 -18.31
CA LEU A 63 -6.62 11.99 -16.98
C LEU A 63 -5.75 10.76 -16.78
N LEU A 64 -4.66 10.89 -16.02
CA LEU A 64 -4.01 9.73 -15.45
C LEU A 64 -5.07 9.03 -14.60
N ALA A 65 -5.61 7.94 -15.14
CA ALA A 65 -6.42 6.99 -14.40
C ALA A 65 -5.52 6.37 -13.32
N ALA A 66 -5.41 7.06 -12.20
CA ALA A 66 -4.94 6.44 -10.97
C ALA A 66 -5.90 5.28 -10.69
N PRO A 67 -5.43 4.03 -10.53
CA PRO A 67 -6.30 2.97 -10.10
C PRO A 67 -6.85 3.38 -8.74
N ALA A 68 -8.15 3.69 -8.69
CA ALA A 68 -8.88 3.86 -7.45
C ALA A 68 -8.92 2.51 -6.74
N THR A 69 -7.85 2.19 -5.99
CA THR A 69 -7.89 1.08 -5.06
C THR A 69 -8.75 1.53 -3.89
N ALA A 70 -10.06 1.27 -3.97
CA ALA A 70 -10.96 1.42 -2.85
C ALA A 70 -10.39 0.66 -1.63
N GLN A 71 -9.72 1.37 -0.73
CA GLN A 71 -9.16 0.82 0.51
C GLN A 71 -10.29 0.66 1.52
N ALA A 72 -10.99 -0.47 1.46
CA ALA A 72 -11.96 -0.87 2.47
C ALA A 72 -11.86 -2.37 2.80
N ALA A 73 -10.64 -2.81 3.08
CA ALA A 73 -10.37 -3.89 4.02
C ALA A 73 -8.93 -3.67 4.49
N SER A 74 -8.76 -2.94 5.59
CA SER A 74 -7.48 -2.61 6.22
C SER A 74 -6.44 -3.74 6.03
N GLY A 75 -5.51 -3.57 5.09
CA GLY A 75 -4.48 -4.58 4.81
C GLY A 75 -4.05 -4.67 3.33
N CYS A 76 -4.80 -5.39 2.51
CA CYS A 76 -4.34 -5.84 1.19
C CYS A 76 -5.24 -5.40 0.04
N SER A 77 -4.66 -4.81 -1.00
CA SER A 77 -5.32 -4.59 -2.28
C SER A 77 -5.17 -5.83 -3.18
N GLY A 78 -6.27 -6.39 -3.67
CA GLY A 78 -6.24 -7.50 -4.62
C GLY A 78 -7.41 -8.47 -4.53
N ARG A 79 -7.33 -9.56 -5.31
CA ARG A 79 -8.27 -10.68 -5.27
C ARG A 79 -7.89 -11.64 -4.13
N PRO A 80 -8.83 -12.14 -3.32
CA PRO A 80 -8.53 -13.16 -2.33
C PRO A 80 -8.10 -14.44 -3.07
N ALA A 81 -6.88 -14.90 -2.80
CA ALA A 81 -6.31 -16.09 -3.42
C ALA A 81 -6.56 -17.32 -2.54
N LYS A 82 -6.30 -17.19 -1.24
CA LYS A 82 -6.50 -18.26 -0.28
C LYS A 82 -6.78 -17.69 1.10
N THR A 83 -7.76 -18.26 1.77
CA THR A 83 -8.01 -18.05 3.19
C THR A 83 -7.77 -19.37 3.90
N VAL A 84 -7.02 -19.34 5.00
CA VAL A 84 -6.80 -20.49 5.88
C VAL A 84 -7.22 -20.09 7.27
N GLU A 85 -8.30 -20.69 7.74
CA GLU A 85 -8.79 -20.49 9.09
C GLU A 85 -8.07 -21.43 10.07
N PHE A 86 -7.86 -20.94 11.29
CA PHE A 86 -7.29 -21.71 12.39
C PHE A 86 -7.93 -21.30 13.71
N SER A 87 -7.63 -22.03 14.79
CA SER A 87 -8.36 -21.93 16.06
C SER A 87 -8.40 -20.52 16.67
N THR A 88 -7.38 -19.70 16.40
CA THR A 88 -7.21 -18.35 16.98
C THR A 88 -7.43 -17.21 15.98
N GLY A 89 -7.64 -17.51 14.70
CA GLY A 89 -7.76 -16.51 13.66
C GLY A 89 -7.74 -17.08 12.25
N GLU A 90 -7.47 -16.21 11.28
CA GLU A 90 -7.51 -16.53 9.87
C GLU A 90 -6.33 -15.87 9.17
N LEU A 91 -5.68 -16.62 8.29
CA LEU A 91 -4.63 -16.13 7.40
C LEU A 91 -5.26 -15.90 6.03
N ARG A 92 -5.20 -14.65 5.55
CA ARG A 92 -5.79 -14.26 4.26
C ARG A 92 -4.67 -13.83 3.34
N VAL A 93 -4.59 -14.47 2.18
CA VAL A 93 -3.63 -14.15 1.12
C VAL A 93 -4.39 -13.58 -0.06
N TYR A 94 -3.90 -12.46 -0.56
CA TYR A 94 -4.43 -11.73 -1.70
C TYR A 94 -3.39 -11.74 -2.82
N LYS A 95 -3.87 -11.91 -4.05
CA LYS A 95 -3.07 -11.81 -5.27
C LYS A 95 -3.51 -10.58 -6.06
N SER A 96 -2.52 -9.86 -6.54
CA SER A 96 -2.63 -8.83 -7.56
C SER A 96 -1.78 -9.23 -8.77
N ARG A 97 -1.79 -8.41 -9.83
CA ARG A 97 -1.09 -8.74 -11.10
C ARG A 97 0.40 -9.04 -10.91
N ALA A 98 1.09 -8.26 -10.07
CA ALA A 98 2.53 -8.39 -9.85
C ALA A 98 2.92 -8.73 -8.40
N GLN A 99 1.98 -8.66 -7.47
CA GLN A 99 2.26 -8.72 -6.04
C GLN A 99 1.32 -9.68 -5.33
N ALA A 100 1.82 -10.29 -4.26
CA ALA A 100 1.02 -11.00 -3.28
C ALA A 100 1.04 -10.21 -1.97
N CYS A 101 -0.08 -10.24 -1.24
CA CYS A 101 -0.24 -9.60 0.06
C CYS A 101 -0.81 -10.61 1.04
N ALA A 102 -0.33 -10.61 2.29
CA ALA A 102 -0.85 -11.48 3.33
C ALA A 102 -1.13 -10.70 4.61
N VAL A 103 -2.20 -11.11 5.28
CA VAL A 103 -2.63 -10.59 6.59
C VAL A 103 -3.10 -11.73 7.48
N THR A 104 -2.82 -11.59 8.77
CA THR A 104 -3.30 -12.52 9.79
C THR A 104 -4.30 -11.80 10.67
N VAL A 105 -5.57 -12.20 10.62
CA VAL A 105 -6.69 -11.59 11.35
C VAL A 105 -7.04 -12.45 12.55
N ALA A 106 -7.22 -11.85 13.72
CA ALA A 106 -7.68 -12.57 14.91
C ALA A 106 -9.18 -12.80 14.86
N LYS A 107 -9.62 -14.03 15.16
CA LYS A 107 -11.05 -14.40 15.20
C LYS A 107 -11.81 -13.69 16.33
N LYS A 108 -11.11 -13.45 17.45
CA LYS A 108 -11.65 -12.74 18.62
C LYS A 108 -10.79 -11.50 18.87
N PRO A 109 -11.12 -10.34 18.25
CA PRO A 109 -10.40 -9.10 18.51
C PRO A 109 -10.61 -8.65 19.96
N GLY A 110 -9.61 -8.01 20.55
CA GLY A 110 -9.75 -7.32 21.84
C GLY A 110 -8.62 -7.57 22.84
N LYS A 111 -8.14 -8.81 22.98
CA LYS A 111 -6.94 -9.05 23.81
C LYS A 111 -5.68 -8.86 22.96
N ARG A 112 -4.70 -8.13 23.49
CA ARG A 112 -3.40 -7.98 22.83
C ARG A 112 -2.70 -9.35 22.79
N ARG A 113 -2.39 -9.84 21.59
CA ARG A 113 -1.72 -11.12 21.36
C ARG A 113 -0.51 -10.90 20.49
N THR A 114 0.53 -11.69 20.73
CA THR A 114 1.62 -11.81 19.76
C THR A 114 1.06 -12.40 18.48
N MET A 115 1.19 -11.68 17.39
CA MET A 115 0.79 -12.13 16.06
C MET A 115 1.95 -11.91 15.11
N SER A 116 2.05 -12.79 14.12
CA SER A 116 3.01 -12.64 13.04
C SER A 116 2.39 -13.05 11.72
N VAL A 117 2.91 -12.46 10.65
CA VAL A 117 2.64 -12.85 9.28
C VAL A 117 3.95 -12.84 8.52
N THR A 118 4.22 -13.93 7.81
CA THR A 118 5.38 -14.11 6.95
C THR A 118 4.89 -14.42 5.56
N LEU A 119 5.42 -13.71 4.57
CA LEU A 119 5.13 -13.93 3.17
C LEU A 119 6.44 -14.11 2.41
N GLN A 120 6.56 -15.22 1.71
CA GLN A 120 7.75 -15.58 0.95
C GLN A 120 7.38 -15.88 -0.50
N ALA A 121 8.00 -15.19 -1.44
CA ALA A 121 7.98 -15.58 -2.84
C ALA A 121 9.10 -16.60 -3.11
N ARG A 122 8.83 -17.57 -3.99
CA ARG A 122 9.83 -18.57 -4.38
C ARG A 122 10.99 -17.88 -5.09
N GLY A 123 12.23 -18.14 -4.63
CA GLY A 123 13.42 -17.43 -5.13
C GLY A 123 13.50 -15.96 -4.72
N GLY A 124 12.74 -15.54 -3.69
CA GLY A 124 12.77 -14.20 -3.13
C GLY A 124 12.97 -14.20 -1.61
N ARG A 125 13.16 -13.00 -1.05
CA ARG A 125 13.25 -12.81 0.40
C ARG A 125 11.88 -12.99 1.06
N ALA A 126 11.88 -13.60 2.24
CA ALA A 126 10.71 -13.67 3.09
C ALA A 126 10.54 -12.35 3.84
N VAL A 127 9.35 -11.77 3.79
CA VAL A 127 8.97 -10.57 4.53
C VAL A 127 8.13 -11.00 5.71
N THR A 128 8.55 -10.64 6.92
CA THR A 128 7.85 -10.97 8.16
C THR A 128 7.50 -9.72 8.93
N ASP A 129 6.23 -9.62 9.33
CA ASP A 129 5.75 -8.68 10.33
C ASP A 129 5.41 -9.46 11.60
N LYS A 130 5.94 -9.04 12.75
CA LYS A 130 5.70 -9.68 14.04
C LYS A 130 5.58 -8.61 15.10
N GLY A 131 4.50 -8.68 15.87
CA GLY A 131 4.22 -7.70 16.90
C GLY A 131 3.11 -8.15 17.83
N SER A 132 2.76 -7.29 18.77
CA SER A 132 1.65 -7.54 19.69
C SER A 132 0.46 -6.70 19.27
N TYR A 133 -0.49 -7.33 18.58
CA TYR A 133 -1.65 -6.71 17.95
C TYR A 133 -2.96 -7.13 18.65
N THR A 134 -4.02 -6.37 18.45
CA THR A 134 -5.36 -6.64 19.03
C THR A 134 -6.37 -7.13 18.01
N LYS A 135 -6.18 -6.82 16.72
CA LYS A 135 -7.11 -7.12 15.62
C LYS A 135 -6.45 -7.90 14.48
N MET A 136 -5.31 -7.45 13.99
CA MET A 136 -4.64 -8.02 12.81
C MET A 136 -3.13 -7.75 12.85
N ALA A 137 -2.34 -8.64 12.26
CA ALA A 137 -0.92 -8.45 11.93
C ALA A 137 -0.70 -8.33 10.42
N GLY A 138 0.27 -7.52 10.02
CA GLY A 138 0.50 -7.12 8.63
C GLY A 138 -0.53 -6.10 8.14
N PRO A 139 -0.29 -5.45 6.99
CA PRO A 139 -0.05 -6.15 5.73
C PRO A 139 1.41 -6.33 5.36
N VAL A 140 1.74 -7.53 4.88
CA VAL A 140 3.04 -7.80 4.23
C VAL A 140 2.82 -8.06 2.76
N THR A 141 3.60 -7.40 1.92
CA THR A 141 3.52 -7.50 0.46
C THR A 141 4.86 -7.98 -0.11
N VAL A 142 4.79 -8.86 -1.11
CA VAL A 142 5.96 -9.29 -1.89
C VAL A 142 5.64 -9.30 -3.36
N SER A 143 6.62 -8.98 -4.21
CA SER A 143 6.48 -9.10 -5.66
C SER A 143 6.50 -10.58 -6.06
N ALA A 144 5.36 -11.05 -6.59
CA ALA A 144 5.07 -12.47 -6.79
C ALA A 144 4.79 -12.85 -8.25
N LEU A 145 4.57 -11.92 -9.19
CA LEU A 145 4.39 -12.14 -10.64
C LEU A 145 3.90 -13.58 -10.99
N ASN A 146 4.79 -14.40 -11.57
CA ASN A 146 4.56 -15.80 -11.95
C ASN A 146 5.32 -16.79 -11.03
N ARG A 147 5.54 -16.41 -9.78
CA ARG A 147 6.28 -17.21 -8.80
C ARG A 147 5.32 -17.69 -7.73
N CYS A 148 5.46 -18.95 -7.34
CA CYS A 148 4.75 -19.49 -6.20
C CYS A 148 5.08 -18.68 -4.93
N VAL A 149 4.10 -18.46 -4.07
CA VAL A 149 4.28 -17.80 -2.78
C VAL A 149 3.82 -18.69 -1.64
N ARG A 150 4.42 -18.51 -0.48
CA ARG A 150 4.04 -19.17 0.77
C ARG A 150 3.75 -18.11 1.81
N ALA A 151 2.56 -18.17 2.38
CA ALA A 151 2.20 -17.36 3.53
C ALA A 151 2.14 -18.22 4.79
N THR A 152 2.60 -17.66 5.90
CA THR A 152 2.55 -18.25 7.23
C THR A 152 2.05 -17.21 8.21
N GLY A 153 1.00 -17.52 8.97
CA GLY A 153 0.44 -16.66 9.99
C GLY A 153 0.52 -17.34 11.35
N ALA A 154 0.79 -16.58 12.40
CA ALA A 154 0.72 -17.08 13.77
C ALA A 154 0.01 -16.08 14.68
N ILE A 155 -0.77 -16.61 15.62
CA ILE A 155 -1.43 -15.85 16.69
C ILE A 155 -1.23 -16.65 17.99
N GLY A 156 -0.40 -16.11 18.87
CA GLY A 156 0.01 -16.75 20.10
C GLY A 156 0.72 -18.08 19.84
N LYS A 157 0.19 -19.18 20.39
CA LYS A 157 0.76 -20.53 20.28
C LYS A 157 0.28 -21.30 19.03
N LYS A 158 -0.57 -20.70 18.21
CA LYS A 158 -1.20 -21.34 17.05
C LYS A 158 -0.73 -20.67 15.78
N SER A 159 -0.41 -21.47 14.78
CA SER A 159 0.04 -21.02 13.46
C SER A 159 -0.65 -21.78 12.34
N ALA A 160 -0.70 -21.16 11.17
CA ALA A 160 -1.21 -21.72 9.95
C ALA A 160 -0.29 -21.32 8.78
N SER A 161 -0.21 -22.18 7.77
CA SER A 161 0.54 -21.88 6.55
C SER A 161 -0.22 -22.36 5.33
N THR A 162 -0.13 -21.63 4.22
CA THR A 162 -0.87 -21.94 2.99
C THR A 162 -0.20 -22.99 2.10
N GLY A 163 1.06 -23.35 2.37
CA GLY A 163 1.91 -24.02 1.38
C GLY A 163 2.29 -23.08 0.23
N TRP A 164 2.93 -23.62 -0.80
CA TRP A 164 3.21 -22.89 -2.03
C TRP A 164 1.93 -22.80 -2.87
N ILE A 165 1.43 -21.60 -3.04
CA ILE A 165 0.23 -21.27 -3.81
C ILE A 165 0.58 -20.21 -4.87
N LEU A 166 -0.31 -19.97 -5.83
CA LEU A 166 -0.11 -18.96 -6.87
C LEU A 166 1.06 -19.23 -7.82
N CYS A 167 1.39 -20.51 -7.99
CA CYS A 167 1.85 -21.02 -9.27
C CYS A 167 0.64 -20.98 -10.24
#